data_AF-A0AA43F4N3-F1
#
_entry.id   AF-A0AA43F4N3-F1
#
_cell.length_a   1.000
_cell.length_b   1.000
_cell.length_c   1.000
_cell.angle_alpha   90.00
_cell.angle_beta   90.00
_cell.angle_gamma   90.00
#
_symmetry.space_group_name_H-M   'P 1'
#
loop_
_entity.id
_entity.type
_entity.pdbx_description
1 polymer ?
#
loop_
_entity_poly.entity_id
_entity_poly.type
_entity_poly.pdbx_seq_one_letter_code
_entity_poly.pdbx_strand_id
1 'polypeptide(L)'
;MCLSFAAWGKTILVFGDSLSAAYGIAAQRGWVALLAERLEREQLDYSVVNASISGETTAGGRSRLPEALARHKPSILVLELGAN
;
A
#
# COMPACT_ATOMS: atom_id res chain seq x y z
N MET A 1 22.99 12.02 -23.64
CA MET A 1 21.56 11.73 -23.43
C MET A 1 21.48 10.47 -22.59
N CYS A 2 21.37 10.58 -21.26
CA CYS A 2 21.26 9.41 -20.39
C CYS A 2 19.81 8.93 -20.41
N LEU A 3 19.60 7.70 -20.88
CA LEU A 3 18.34 6.98 -20.70
C LEU A 3 18.31 6.50 -19.24
N SER A 4 17.63 7.23 -18.35
CA SER A 4 17.26 6.67 -17.05
C SER A 4 16.15 5.64 -17.29
N PHE A 5 16.50 4.36 -17.23
CA PHE A 5 15.51 3.33 -16.94
C PHE A 5 14.96 3.59 -15.55
N ALA A 6 13.66 3.86 -15.42
CA ALA A 6 13.00 3.70 -14.14
C ALA A 6 13.10 2.20 -13.80
N ALA A 7 13.97 1.85 -12.85
CA ALA A 7 13.87 0.55 -12.21
C ALA A 7 12.45 0.46 -11.63
N TRP A 8 11.70 -0.57 -11.99
CA TRP A 8 10.44 -0.86 -11.30
C TRP A 8 10.82 -1.26 -9.87
N GLY A 9 10.91 -0.27 -8.98
CA GLY A 9 11.22 -0.49 -7.57
C GLY A 9 10.22 -1.47 -6.96
N LYS A 10 10.68 -2.24 -5.97
CA LYS A 10 9.89 -3.32 -5.34
C LYS A 10 8.60 -2.75 -4.76
N THR A 11 7.46 -3.35 -5.06
CA THR A 11 6.19 -2.84 -4.54
C THR A 11 5.89 -3.38 -3.14
N ILE A 12 5.54 -2.46 -2.23
CA ILE A 12 4.88 -2.73 -0.96
C ILE A 12 3.38 -2.48 -1.15
N LEU A 13 2.58 -3.52 -1.03
CA LEU A 13 1.12 -3.41 -1.04
C LEU A 13 0.63 -3.34 0.40
N VAL A 14 0.00 -2.24 0.79
CA VAL A 14 -0.76 -2.14 2.03
C VAL A 14 -2.21 -2.47 1.72
N PHE A 15 -2.74 -3.49 2.37
CA PHE A 15 -4.10 -3.99 2.18
C PHE A 15 -4.79 -4.11 3.54
N GLY A 16 -5.69 -3.19 3.82
CA GLY A 16 -6.38 -3.17 5.10
C GLY A 16 -7.63 -2.34 5.14
N ASP A 17 -7.97 -1.84 6.33
CA ASP A 17 -9.22 -1.12 6.55
C ASP A 17 -9.03 0.41 6.70
N SER A 18 -9.98 1.05 7.37
CA SER A 18 -9.97 2.46 7.76
C SER A 18 -8.66 2.95 8.39
N LEU A 19 -7.98 2.12 9.19
CA LEU A 19 -6.73 2.48 9.87
C LEU A 19 -5.62 2.79 8.85
N SER A 20 -5.60 2.03 7.76
CA SER A 20 -4.64 2.19 6.67
C SER A 20 -5.17 3.11 5.55
N ALA A 21 -6.48 3.30 5.45
CA ALA A 21 -7.13 4.21 4.50
C ALA A 21 -7.11 5.69 4.94
N ALA A 22 -6.54 6.01 6.10
CA ALA A 22 -6.50 7.36 6.68
C ALA A 22 -7.89 7.95 6.95
N TYR A 23 -8.84 7.12 7.40
CA TYR A 23 -10.20 7.55 7.69
C TYR A 23 -10.23 8.67 8.74
N GLY A 24 -10.99 9.74 8.47
CA GLY A 24 -11.14 10.88 9.38
C GLY A 24 -9.97 11.88 9.36
N ILE A 25 -8.96 11.67 8.53
CA ILE A 25 -7.84 12.61 8.36
C ILE A 25 -7.50 12.81 6.88
N ALA A 26 -6.62 13.76 6.59
CA ALA A 26 -6.11 13.95 5.24
C ALA A 26 -5.21 12.77 4.83
N ALA A 27 -5.37 12.25 3.61
CA ALA A 27 -4.68 11.04 3.15
C ALA A 27 -3.15 11.11 3.30
N GLN A 28 -2.55 12.27 3.05
CA GLN A 28 -1.11 12.53 3.20
C GLN A 28 -0.61 12.46 4.66
N ARG A 29 -1.51 12.53 5.64
CA ARG A 29 -1.19 12.35 7.06
C ARG A 29 -1.34 10.90 7.52
N GLY A 30 -1.86 10.02 6.68
CA GLY A 30 -1.96 8.60 6.96
C GLY A 30 -0.58 7.93 6.98
N TRP A 31 -0.42 6.91 7.82
CA TRP A 31 0.87 6.25 8.01
C TRP A 31 1.43 5.63 6.71
N VAL A 32 0.56 5.20 5.79
CA VAL A 32 0.97 4.64 4.50
C VAL A 32 1.63 5.70 3.61
N ALA A 33 1.10 6.93 3.63
CA ALA A 33 1.70 8.06 2.91
C ALA A 33 3.04 8.48 3.55
N LEU A 34 3.09 8.53 4.88
CA LEU A 34 4.33 8.82 5.62
C LEU A 34 5.40 7.74 5.43
N LEU A 35 4.99 6.48 5.28
CA LEU A 35 5.89 5.38 4.90
C LEU A 35 6.48 5.63 3.51
N ALA A 36 5.66 5.98 2.51
CA ALA A 36 6.13 6.27 1.17
C ALA A 36 7.15 7.42 1.18
N GLU A 37 6.83 8.53 1.84
CA GLU A 37 7.74 9.69 2.00
C GLU A 37 9.05 9.27 2.68
N ARG A 38 8.99 8.42 3.70
CA ARG A 38 10.17 7.92 4.39
C ARG A 38 11.06 7.08 3.49
N LEU A 39 10.48 6.17 2.70
CA LEU A 39 11.24 5.30 1.78
C LEU A 39 11.94 6.12 0.70
N GLU A 40 11.25 7.13 0.16
CA GLU A 40 11.84 8.08 -0.80
C GLU A 40 13.01 8.85 -0.17
N ARG A 41 12.81 9.39 1.04
CA ARG A 41 13.86 10.12 1.78
C ARG A 41 15.07 9.26 2.11
N GLU A 42 14.86 7.98 2.42
CA GLU A 42 15.92 7.01 2.68
C GLU A 42 16.52 6.41 1.39
N GLN A 43 16.05 6.83 0.21
CA GLN A 43 16.51 6.37 -1.11
C GLN A 43 16.41 4.84 -1.27
N LEU A 44 15.36 4.26 -0.69
CA LEU A 44 15.07 2.84 -0.80
C LEU A 44 14.25 2.57 -2.06
N ASP A 45 14.64 1.55 -2.81
CA ASP A 45 14.01 1.17 -4.09
C ASP A 45 12.67 0.42 -3.88
N TYR A 46 11.72 1.09 -3.24
CA TYR A 46 10.37 0.59 -3.00
C TYR A 46 9.31 1.61 -3.41
N SER A 47 8.23 1.10 -4.00
CA SER A 47 6.98 1.85 -4.24
C SER A 47 5.91 1.38 -3.27
N VAL A 48 5.08 2.29 -2.76
CA VAL A 48 3.97 1.94 -1.84
C VAL A 48 2.65 2.06 -2.58
N VAL A 49 1.84 1.00 -2.54
CA VAL A 49 0.47 0.98 -3.02
C VAL A 49 -0.46 0.83 -1.82
N ASN A 50 -1.31 1.84 -1.58
CA ASN A 50 -2.36 1.76 -0.58
C ASN A 50 -3.64 1.21 -1.23
N ALA A 51 -4.01 -0.02 -0.93
CA ALA A 51 -5.23 -0.68 -1.40
C ALA A 51 -6.26 -0.86 -0.28
N SER A 52 -6.13 -0.11 0.82
CA SER A 52 -7.03 -0.20 1.97
C SER A 52 -8.37 0.48 1.73
N ILE A 53 -9.44 -0.08 2.31
CA ILE A 53 -10.81 0.39 2.17
C ILE A 53 -11.43 0.58 3.56
N SER A 54 -11.97 1.76 3.84
CA SER A 54 -12.66 2.01 5.12
C SER A 54 -13.85 1.07 5.28
N GLY A 55 -13.94 0.38 6.41
CA GLY A 55 -14.99 -0.61 6.70
C GLY A 55 -14.74 -2.01 6.09
N GLU A 56 -13.54 -2.28 5.56
CA GLU A 56 -13.20 -3.61 5.02
C GLU A 56 -13.17 -4.67 6.13
N THR A 57 -13.81 -5.82 5.88
CA THR A 57 -13.80 -6.98 6.78
C THR A 57 -12.82 -8.05 6.28
N THR A 58 -12.50 -9.04 7.12
CA THR A 58 -11.68 -10.19 6.69
C THR A 58 -12.32 -10.97 5.54
N ALA A 59 -13.65 -11.09 5.51
CA ALA A 59 -14.38 -11.77 4.44
C ALA A 59 -14.33 -11.00 3.11
N GLY A 60 -14.56 -9.68 3.16
CA GLY A 60 -14.46 -8.79 1.99
C GLY A 60 -13.02 -8.76 1.44
N GLY A 61 -12.05 -8.55 2.33
CA GLY A 61 -10.64 -8.54 2.00
C GLY A 61 -10.16 -9.85 1.35
N ARG A 62 -10.55 -11.02 1.88
CA ARG A 62 -10.22 -12.33 1.28
C ARG A 62 -10.72 -12.43 -0.17
N SER A 63 -11.88 -11.86 -0.48
CA SER A 63 -12.47 -11.91 -1.82
C SER A 63 -11.72 -11.02 -2.82
N ARG A 64 -11.17 -9.89 -2.36
CA ARG A 64 -10.48 -8.90 -3.21
C ARG A 64 -8.96 -9.09 -3.31
N LEU A 65 -8.36 -9.75 -2.31
CA LEU A 65 -6.90 -9.94 -2.26
C LEU A 65 -6.32 -10.61 -3.51
N PRO A 66 -6.92 -11.65 -4.12
CA PRO A 66 -6.37 -12.26 -5.33
C PRO A 66 -6.20 -11.28 -6.51
N GLU A 67 -7.19 -10.42 -6.73
CA GLU A 67 -7.13 -9.39 -7.78
C GLU A 67 -6.04 -8.35 -7.47
N ALA A 68 -5.94 -7.91 -6.22
CA ALA A 68 -4.91 -6.96 -5.79
C ALA A 68 -3.49 -7.53 -5.96
N LEU A 69 -3.28 -8.80 -5.59
CA LEU A 69 -2.00 -9.49 -5.78
C LEU A 69 -1.65 -9.66 -7.27
N ALA A 70 -2.61 -10.05 -8.10
CA ALA A 70 -2.40 -10.22 -9.54
C ALA A 70 -2.06 -8.89 -10.24
N ARG A 71 -2.72 -7.80 -9.82
CA ARG A 71 -2.51 -6.46 -10.37
C ARG A 71 -1.17 -5.87 -9.96
N HIS A 72 -0.82 -5.94 -8.68
CA HIS A 72 0.31 -5.18 -8.13
C HIS A 72 1.60 -6.00 -7.99
N LYS A 73 1.51 -7.34 -8.00
CA LYS A 73 2.66 -8.26 -7.87
C LYS A 73 3.67 -7.81 -6.79
N PRO A 74 3.21 -7.56 -5.55
CA PRO A 74 4.04 -6.94 -4.54
C PRO A 74 5.19 -7.86 -4.10
N SER A 75 6.32 -7.26 -3.74
CA SER A 75 7.40 -7.94 -3.03
C SER A 75 7.09 -8.09 -1.54
N ILE A 76 6.27 -7.19 -0.99
CA ILE A 76 5.85 -7.17 0.41
C ILE A 76 4.36 -6.87 0.47
N LEU A 77 3.60 -7.71 1.19
CA LEU A 77 2.21 -7.44 1.55
C LEU A 77 2.15 -7.07 3.04
N VAL A 78 1.59 -5.91 3.35
CA VAL A 78 1.16 -5.54 4.69
C VAL A 78 -0.34 -5.76 4.76
N LEU A 79 -0.77 -6.77 5.51
CA LEU A 79 -2.18 -7.13 5.68
C LEU A 79 -2.67 -6.64 7.04
N GLU A 80 -3.71 -5.81 7.03
CA GLU A 80 -4.27 -5.17 8.23
C GLU A 80 -5.80 -5.27 8.18
N LEU A 81 -6.35 -6.40 8.63
CA LEU A 81 -7.79 -6.66 8.66
C LEU A 81 -8.18 -7.39 9.95
N GLY A 82 -9.42 -7.17 10.40
CA GLY A 82 -10.02 -7.89 11.52
C GLY A 82 -10.63 -7.01 12.60
N ALA A 83 -10.54 -5.68 12.48
CA ALA A 83 -11.16 -4.76 13.42
C ALA A 83 -12.67 -4.55 13.16
N ASN A 84 -13.11 -4.70 11.90
CA ASN A 84 -14.53 -4.62 11.49
C ASN A 84 -15.27 -5.96 11.58
#